data_AF-A0A950NFZ0-F1
#
_entry.id   AF-A0A950NFZ0-F1
#
_cell.length_a   1.000
_cell.length_b   1.000
_cell.length_c   1.000
_cell.angle_alpha   90.00
_cell.angle_beta   90.00
_cell.angle_gamma   90.00
#
_symmetry.space_group_name_H-M   'P 1'
#
loop_
_entity.id
_entity.type
_entity.pdbx_description
1 polymer ?
#
loop_
_entity_poly.entity_id
_entity_poly.type
_entity_poly.pdbx_seq_one_letter_code
_entity_poly.pdbx_strand_id
1 'polypeptide(L)'
;MADNPSSSSDATAPNPDDIARVIVLIYGVLEQTRPFWCYVAVKPSRYQSFLEAQKEGTLNLYEFGSYGEIIISGEGGQPPEEVTIKVAEVYQTDPKRFFEPIDPEAEVAKKMQEYEKKIQDNAT
;
A
#
# COMPACT_ATOMS: atom_id res chain seq x y z
N MET A 1 -29.52 -14.94 39.55
CA MET A 1 -29.40 -15.82 38.37
C MET A 1 -30.39 -15.33 37.33
N ALA A 2 -29.87 -14.93 36.17
CA ALA A 2 -30.50 -14.69 34.86
C ALA A 2 -29.57 -13.68 34.15
N ASP A 3 -28.50 -14.18 33.53
CA ASP A 3 -28.42 -14.48 32.09
C ASP A 3 -28.39 -13.21 31.24
N ASN A 4 -27.17 -12.84 30.85
CA ASN A 4 -26.89 -12.13 29.62
C ASN A 4 -27.08 -13.15 28.48
N PRO A 5 -27.75 -12.81 27.36
CA PRO A 5 -26.95 -12.41 26.20
C PRO A 5 -27.72 -11.47 25.25
N SER A 6 -27.39 -10.18 25.26
CA SER A 6 -27.75 -9.34 24.10
C SER A 6 -26.64 -9.40 23.05
N SER A 7 -26.82 -10.33 22.11
CA SER A 7 -26.23 -10.27 20.78
C SER A 7 -26.42 -8.88 20.17
N SER A 8 -25.35 -8.32 19.63
CA SER A 8 -25.41 -7.39 18.51
C SER A 8 -24.12 -7.59 17.74
N SER A 9 -24.25 -8.35 16.66
CA SER A 9 -23.23 -8.55 15.65
C SER A 9 -22.80 -7.18 15.12
N ASP A 10 -21.70 -6.65 15.62
CA ASP A 10 -21.05 -5.47 15.05
C ASP A 10 -20.44 -5.93 13.72
N ALA A 11 -21.23 -5.90 12.66
CA ALA A 11 -20.73 -5.91 11.30
C ALA A 11 -20.02 -4.56 11.08
N THR A 12 -18.87 -4.39 11.74
CA THR A 12 -18.01 -3.23 11.57
C THR A 12 -17.69 -3.16 10.09
N ALA A 13 -18.04 -2.03 9.46
CA ALA A 13 -17.78 -1.82 8.04
C ALA A 13 -16.31 -2.20 7.74
N PRO A 14 -16.08 -3.07 6.75
CA PRO A 14 -14.74 -3.59 6.49
C PRO A 14 -13.77 -2.45 6.17
N ASN A 15 -12.65 -2.38 6.90
CA ASN A 15 -11.70 -1.28 6.82
C ASN A 15 -10.93 -1.36 5.49
N PRO A 16 -10.92 -0.30 4.67
CA PRO A 16 -10.24 -0.30 3.37
C PRO A 16 -8.73 -0.57 3.47
N ASP A 17 -8.10 -0.24 4.61
CA ASP A 17 -6.67 -0.51 4.85
C ASP A 17 -6.34 -1.99 5.05
N ASP A 18 -7.34 -2.79 5.41
CA ASP A 18 -7.23 -4.24 5.57
C ASP A 18 -7.46 -5.00 4.26
N ILE A 19 -7.92 -4.30 3.21
CA ILE A 19 -8.46 -4.94 2.00
C ILE A 19 -7.76 -4.46 0.73
N ALA A 20 -7.28 -3.22 0.73
CA ALA A 20 -6.51 -2.68 -0.37
C ALA A 20 -5.16 -2.17 0.12
N ARG A 21 -4.13 -2.37 -0.70
CA ARG A 21 -2.82 -1.77 -0.54
C ARG A 21 -2.38 -1.16 -1.87
N VAL A 22 -1.73 0.00 -1.80
CA VAL A 22 -1.11 0.66 -2.96
C VAL A 22 0.37 0.32 -2.94
N ILE A 23 0.81 -0.39 -3.98
CA ILE A 23 2.21 -0.83 -4.07
C ILE A 23 2.99 0.24 -4.81
N VAL A 24 4.03 0.77 -4.16
CA VAL A 24 4.84 1.87 -4.68
C VAL A 24 6.30 1.47 -4.65
N LEU A 25 7.04 1.84 -5.71
CA LEU A 25 8.49 1.75 -5.75
C LEU A 25 9.09 3.10 -5.34
N ILE A 26 9.95 3.07 -4.33
CA ILE A 26 10.65 4.24 -3.80
C ILE A 26 12.14 4.09 -4.11
N TYR A 27 12.77 5.19 -4.49
CA TYR A 27 14.22 5.32 -4.62
C TYR A 27 14.74 6.31 -3.59
N GLY A 28 15.93 6.05 -3.06
CA GLY A 28 16.59 6.97 -2.16
C GLY A 28 18.09 6.70 -2.06
N VAL A 29 18.73 7.41 -1.13
CA VAL A 29 20.17 7.27 -0.85
C VAL A 29 20.35 7.10 0.65
N LEU A 30 21.04 6.04 1.06
CA LEU A 30 21.41 5.81 2.46
C LEU A 30 22.50 6.80 2.90
N GLU A 31 22.67 7.00 4.22
CA GLU A 31 23.65 7.92 4.83
C GLU A 31 25.09 7.77 4.30
N GLN A 32 25.43 6.62 3.73
CA GLN A 32 26.74 6.31 3.12
C GLN A 32 26.79 6.49 1.60
N THR A 33 25.92 7.31 1.01
CA THR A 33 25.83 7.56 -0.45
C THR A 33 25.50 6.33 -1.31
N ARG A 34 25.00 5.25 -0.71
CA ARG A 34 24.56 4.07 -1.47
C ARG A 34 23.11 4.26 -1.91
N PRO A 35 22.82 4.22 -3.23
CA PRO A 35 21.44 4.24 -3.69
C PRO A 35 20.75 2.97 -3.20
N PHE A 36 19.47 3.10 -2.91
CA PHE A 36 18.63 1.97 -2.59
C PHE A 36 17.29 2.10 -3.30
N TRP A 37 16.63 0.97 -3.45
CA TRP A 37 15.26 0.85 -3.91
C TRP A 37 14.43 0.11 -2.85
N CYS A 38 13.14 0.43 -2.79
CA CYS A 38 12.23 -0.18 -1.83
C CYS A 38 10.82 -0.30 -2.41
N TYR A 39 10.27 -1.50 -2.41
CA TYR A 39 8.84 -1.73 -2.63
C TYR A 39 8.10 -1.60 -1.31
N VAL A 40 7.05 -0.78 -1.30
CA VAL A 40 6.22 -0.55 -0.13
C VAL A 40 4.74 -0.77 -0.44
N ALA A 41 4.01 -1.27 0.53
CA ALA A 41 2.55 -1.39 0.51
C ALA A 41 1.95 -0.30 1.40
N VAL A 42 1.47 0.78 0.78
CA VAL A 42 0.86 1.91 1.48
C VAL A 42 -0.62 1.65 1.74
N LYS A 43 -1.08 1.99 2.93
CA LYS A 43 -2.51 1.98 3.28
C LYS A 43 -3.23 3.08 2.48
N PRO A 44 -4.36 2.79 1.81
CA PRO A 44 -5.12 3.78 1.06
C PRO A 44 -5.44 5.04 1.88
N SER A 45 -5.81 4.89 3.16
CA SER A 45 -6.12 6.03 4.04
C SER A 45 -4.91 6.91 4.36
N ARG A 46 -3.69 6.38 4.22
CA ARG A 46 -2.42 7.06 4.55
C ARG A 46 -1.64 7.51 3.32
N TYR A 47 -2.17 7.22 2.14
CA TYR A 47 -1.46 7.45 0.89
C TYR A 47 -1.19 8.93 0.63
N GLN A 48 -2.14 9.82 0.94
CA GLN A 48 -1.94 11.27 0.79
C GLN A 48 -0.79 11.77 1.68
N SER A 49 -0.80 11.40 2.97
CA SER A 49 0.26 11.80 3.91
C SER A 49 1.61 11.19 3.55
N PHE A 50 1.63 10.00 2.95
CA PHE A 50 2.84 9.38 2.43
C PHE A 50 3.43 10.21 1.27
N LEU A 51 2.60 10.71 0.36
CA LEU A 51 3.03 11.54 -0.77
C LEU A 51 3.58 12.88 -0.31
N GLU A 52 2.94 13.51 0.67
CA GLU A 52 3.43 14.76 1.26
C GLU A 52 4.82 14.54 1.86
N ALA A 53 4.99 13.49 2.68
CA ALA A 53 6.28 13.16 3.27
C ALA A 53 7.34 12.79 2.22
N GLN A 54 6.96 12.10 1.14
CA GLN A 54 7.86 11.78 0.04
C GLN A 54 8.30 13.05 -0.71
N LYS A 55 7.37 13.94 -1.03
CA LYS A 55 7.62 15.20 -1.75
C LYS A 55 8.48 16.16 -0.94
N GLU A 56 8.28 16.21 0.38
CA GLU A 56 9.06 17.03 1.30
C GLU A 56 10.43 16.42 1.64
N GLY A 57 10.66 15.17 1.24
CA GLY A 57 11.89 14.44 1.59
C GLY A 57 11.98 14.08 3.07
N THR A 58 10.85 14.08 3.78
CA THR A 58 10.74 13.78 5.22
C THR A 58 10.32 12.34 5.49
N LEU A 59 10.22 11.52 4.44
CA LEU A 59 9.83 10.12 4.55
C LEU A 59 10.86 9.31 5.37
N ASN A 60 10.47 8.90 6.58
CA ASN A 60 11.26 8.04 7.44
C ASN A 60 10.89 6.56 7.24
N LEU A 61 11.79 5.78 6.62
CA LEU A 61 11.57 4.35 6.40
C LEU A 61 11.60 3.52 7.70
N TYR A 62 12.25 4.00 8.76
CA TYR A 62 12.23 3.33 10.07
C TYR A 62 10.85 3.40 10.75
N GLU A 63 10.07 4.44 10.44
CA GLU A 63 8.73 4.67 10.99
C GLU A 63 7.63 4.46 9.94
N PHE A 64 7.95 3.76 8.86
CA PHE A 64 7.06 3.54 7.72
C PHE A 64 5.78 2.77 8.09
N GLY A 65 5.79 2.04 9.21
CA GLY A 65 4.63 1.34 9.77
C GLY A 65 3.37 2.21 9.91
N SER A 66 3.57 3.52 10.09
CA SER A 66 2.50 4.52 10.15
C SER A 66 1.76 4.72 8.82
N TYR A 67 2.47 4.56 7.69
CA TYR A 67 1.92 4.66 6.33
C TYR A 67 1.52 3.30 5.76
N GLY A 68 2.20 2.24 6.14
CA GLY A 68 2.01 0.92 5.55
C GLY A 68 3.09 -0.07 5.94
N GLU A 69 3.57 -0.85 4.97
CA GLU A 69 4.56 -1.89 5.19
C GLU A 69 5.63 -1.86 4.10
N ILE A 70 6.88 -2.16 4.49
CA ILE A 70 7.97 -2.38 3.54
C ILE A 70 7.92 -3.84 3.10
N ILE A 71 7.75 -4.06 1.80
CA ILE A 71 7.65 -5.41 1.22
C ILE A 71 9.05 -6.00 1.09
N ILE A 72 9.93 -5.25 0.42
CA ILE A 72 11.31 -5.64 0.15
C ILE A 72 12.12 -4.40 -0.23
N SER A 73 13.37 -4.37 0.18
CA SER A 73 14.34 -3.34 -0.15
C SER A 73 15.65 -3.96 -0.60
N GLY A 74 16.41 -3.23 -1.40
CA GLY A 74 17.76 -3.63 -1.77
C GLY A 74 18.64 -2.44 -2.08
N GLU A 75 19.95 -2.67 -2.02
CA GLU A 75 20.95 -1.70 -2.48
C GLU A 75 20.97 -1.66 -4.01
N GLY A 76 21.34 -0.50 -4.56
CA GLY A 76 21.45 -0.27 -6.00
C GLY A 76 20.45 0.77 -6.53
N GLY A 77 20.60 1.12 -7.80
CA GLY A 77 19.76 2.11 -8.46
C GLY A 77 18.42 1.57 -8.98
N GLN A 78 18.26 0.25 -9.09
CA GLN A 78 17.04 -0.37 -9.63
C GLN A 78 16.81 -1.76 -9.03
N PRO A 79 15.55 -2.15 -8.77
CA PRO A 79 15.23 -3.53 -8.39
C PRO A 79 15.60 -4.53 -9.50
N PRO A 80 16.10 -5.73 -9.14
CA PRO A 80 16.22 -6.84 -10.07
C PRO A 80 14.86 -7.19 -10.71
N GLU A 81 14.90 -7.65 -11.95
CA GLU A 81 13.69 -8.03 -12.69
C GLU A 81 12.92 -9.16 -11.98
N GLU A 82 13.61 -10.17 -11.47
CA GLU A 82 13.01 -11.29 -10.72
C GLU A 82 12.23 -10.81 -9.48
N VAL A 83 12.75 -9.78 -8.79
CA VAL A 83 12.09 -9.21 -7.61
C VAL A 83 10.82 -8.48 -8.04
N THR A 84 10.92 -7.69 -9.11
CA THR A 84 9.80 -6.95 -9.68
C THR A 84 8.66 -7.89 -10.10
N ILE A 85 8.98 -8.97 -10.82
CA ILE A 85 8.01 -9.99 -11.25
C ILE A 85 7.34 -10.62 -10.04
N LYS A 86 8.12 -11.03 -9.04
CA LYS A 86 7.57 -11.69 -7.84
C LYS A 86 6.66 -10.77 -7.03
N VAL A 87 7.02 -9.49 -6.88
CA VAL A 87 6.15 -8.50 -6.22
C VAL A 87 4.87 -8.28 -7.04
N ALA A 88 4.97 -8.18 -8.36
CA ALA A 88 3.81 -8.08 -9.25
C ALA A 88 2.86 -9.28 -9.10
N GLU A 89 3.38 -10.50 -9.06
CA GLU A 89 2.60 -11.72 -8.87
C GLU A 89 1.88 -11.75 -7.52
N VAL A 90 2.60 -11.46 -6.42
CA VAL A 90 2.05 -11.48 -5.06
C VAL A 90 0.92 -10.47 -4.91
N TYR A 91 1.06 -9.29 -5.51
CA TYR A 91 0.09 -8.20 -5.41
C TYR A 91 -0.85 -8.10 -6.62
N GLN A 92 -0.86 -9.11 -7.49
CA GLN A 92 -1.73 -9.22 -8.67
C GLN A 92 -1.77 -7.93 -9.51
N THR A 93 -0.60 -7.35 -9.77
CA THR A 93 -0.43 -6.14 -10.59
C THR A 93 0.52 -6.40 -11.75
N ASP A 94 0.50 -5.54 -12.77
CA ASP A 94 1.48 -5.59 -13.85
C ASP A 94 2.81 -4.95 -13.38
N PRO A 95 3.97 -5.62 -13.58
CA PRO A 95 5.27 -5.13 -13.13
C PRO A 95 5.66 -3.79 -13.76
N LYS A 96 5.17 -3.47 -14.96
CA LYS A 96 5.46 -2.20 -15.64
C LYS A 96 4.86 -1.01 -14.89
N ARG A 97 3.72 -1.21 -14.22
CA ARG A 97 3.05 -0.15 -13.45
C ARG A 97 3.91 0.41 -12.32
N PHE A 98 4.90 -0.34 -11.85
CA PHE A 98 5.84 0.14 -10.82
C PHE A 98 6.81 1.22 -11.34
N PHE A 99 7.03 1.31 -12.65
CA PHE A 99 7.97 2.24 -13.27
C PHE A 99 7.27 3.37 -14.03
N GLU A 100 5.95 3.28 -14.18
CA GLU A 100 5.15 4.35 -14.77
C GLU A 100 4.89 5.43 -13.72
N PRO A 101 4.77 6.71 -14.14
CA PRO A 101 4.26 7.73 -13.26
C PRO A 101 2.83 7.35 -12.85
N ILE A 102 2.67 6.98 -11.58
CA ILE A 102 1.36 6.70 -11.00
C ILE A 102 0.70 8.05 -10.76
N ASP A 103 -0.52 8.23 -11.27
CA ASP A 103 -1.41 9.27 -10.77
C ASP A 103 -2.01 8.77 -9.45
N PRO A 104 -1.53 9.31 -8.31
CA PRO A 104 -1.86 8.78 -7.01
C PRO A 104 -3.36 8.86 -6.70
N GLU A 105 -3.99 9.97 -7.07
CA GLU A 105 -5.40 10.23 -6.79
C GLU A 105 -6.29 9.32 -7.62
N ALA A 106 -5.94 9.13 -8.90
CA ALA A 106 -6.68 8.24 -9.78
C ALA A 106 -6.57 6.76 -9.36
N GLU A 107 -5.38 6.31 -8.92
CA GLU A 107 -5.20 4.91 -8.52
C GLU A 107 -5.91 4.59 -7.20
N VAL A 108 -5.93 5.52 -6.24
CA VAL A 108 -6.70 5.37 -4.99
C VAL A 108 -8.20 5.41 -5.29
N ALA A 109 -8.67 6.37 -6.08
CA ALA A 109 -10.08 6.47 -6.44
C ALA A 109 -10.57 5.21 -7.18
N LYS A 110 -9.76 4.68 -8.11
CA LYS A 110 -10.06 3.43 -8.80
C LYS A 110 -10.17 2.24 -7.82
N LYS A 111 -9.20 2.10 -6.92
CA LYS A 111 -9.21 1.00 -5.92
C LYS A 111 -10.37 1.12 -4.92
N MET A 112 -10.76 2.34 -4.54
CA MET A 112 -11.95 2.58 -3.70
C MET A 112 -13.24 2.17 -4.44
N GLN A 113 -13.41 2.58 -5.70
CA GLN A 113 -14.59 2.21 -6.49
C GLN A 113 -14.68 0.68 -6.73
N GLU A 114 -13.56 0.02 -7.03
CA GLU A 114 -13.52 -1.44 -7.19
C GLU A 114 -13.92 -2.16 -5.90
N TYR A 115 -13.54 -1.62 -4.75
CA TYR A 115 -13.87 -2.16 -3.45
C TYR A 115 -15.36 -1.98 -3.11
N GLU A 116 -15.91 -0.77 -3.29
CA GLU A 116 -17.34 -0.49 -3.13
C GLU A 116 -18.20 -1.41 -4.01
N LYS A 117 -17.77 -1.62 -5.26
CA LYS A 117 -18.44 -2.52 -6.19
C LYS A 117 -18.42 -3.98 -5.71
N LYS A 118 -17.27 -4.46 -5.21
CA LYS A 118 -17.15 -5.83 -4.65
C LYS A 118 -18.05 -6.03 -3.43
N ILE A 119 -18.21 -5.01 -2.57
CA ILE A 119 -19.14 -5.08 -1.44
C ILE A 119 -20.59 -5.17 -1.94
N GLN A 120 -20.96 -4.35 -2.92
CA GLN A 120 -22.31 -4.32 -3.49
C GLN A 120 -22.69 -5.64 -4.17
N ASP A 121 -21.78 -6.21 -4.98
CA ASP A 121 -21.96 -7.51 -5.66
C ASP A 121 -22.03 -8.68 -4.66
N ASN A 122 -21.31 -8.61 -3.53
CA ASN A 122 -21.34 -9.67 -2.51
C ASN A 122 -22.51 -9.53 -1.52
N ALA A 123 -23.27 -8.42 -1.58
CA ALA A 123 -24.46 -8.16 -0.77
C ALA A 123 -25.79 -8.42 -1.52
N THR A 124 -25.73 -8.86 -2.78
CA THR A 124 -26.89 -9.20 -3.64
C THR A 124 -26.90 -10.70 -3.93
#